data_AF-A0A821ZAD5-F1
#
_entry.id   AF-A0A821ZAD5-F1
#
_cell.length_a   1.000
_cell.length_b   1.000
_cell.length_c   1.000
_cell.angle_alpha   90.00
_cell.angle_beta   90.00
_cell.angle_gamma   90.00
#
_symmetry.space_group_name_H-M   'P 1'
#
loop_
_entity.id
_entity.type
_entity.pdbx_description
1 polymer ?
#
loop_
_entity_poly.entity_id
_entity_poly.type
_entity_poly.pdbx_seq_one_letter_code
_entity_poly.pdbx_strand_id
1 'polypeptide(L)'
;MVGIIMAVFVYITPSFQNSDKTFPWYYYTLAIIIYAIHQIFLYNMFVSQMAFFALVSDPKIGGTYMTLLNTLSNLGRDWASTTILYLAHYLTNKKCSIGSTRCVTEIEEKTCQKLGGTCDVSVDPYYIEVFMCTAIAIIWFLWKYRALLHLQYLPMSAWQVRINRRRILVSECDDEESTMINA
;
A
#
# COMPACT_ATOMS: atom_id res chain seq x y z
N MET A 1 -6.04 -3.44 9.22
CA MET A 1 -6.85 -3.37 10.45
C MET A 1 -7.10 -1.93 10.91
N VAL A 2 -6.08 -1.08 11.00
CA VAL A 2 -6.27 0.34 11.37
C VAL A 2 -7.17 1.11 10.38
N GLY A 3 -7.17 0.74 9.09
CA GLY A 3 -8.11 1.31 8.10
C GLY A 3 -9.60 1.10 8.41
N ILE A 4 -9.98 -0.03 9.03
CA ILE A 4 -11.37 -0.26 9.47
C ILE A 4 -11.70 0.68 10.65
N ILE A 5 -10.75 0.86 11.58
CA ILE A 5 -10.92 1.76 12.73
C ILE A 5 -11.15 3.20 12.24
N MET A 6 -10.37 3.64 11.26
CA MET A 6 -10.55 4.96 10.63
C MET A 6 -11.89 5.08 9.91
N ALA A 7 -12.31 4.05 9.17
CA ALA A 7 -13.61 4.07 8.49
C ALA A 7 -14.79 4.14 9.46
N VAL A 8 -14.74 3.39 10.56
CA VAL A 8 -15.74 3.47 11.64
C VAL A 8 -15.74 4.85 12.29
N PHE A 9 -14.57 5.44 12.53
CA PHE A 9 -14.46 6.80 13.06
C PHE A 9 -15.11 7.84 12.13
N VAL A 10 -14.85 7.76 10.82
CA VAL A 10 -15.49 8.63 9.81
C VAL A 10 -17.00 8.40 9.76
N TYR A 11 -17.46 7.16 9.87
CA TYR A 11 -18.89 6.84 9.87
C TYR A 11 -19.64 7.45 11.07
N ILE A 12 -19.02 7.51 12.25
CA ILE A 12 -19.64 8.07 13.46
C ILE A 12 -19.50 9.61 13.50
N THR A 13 -18.58 10.19 12.72
CA THR A 13 -18.33 11.65 12.65
C THR A 13 -19.60 12.52 12.55
N PRO A 14 -20.59 12.24 11.68
CA PRO A 14 -21.82 13.05 11.63
C PRO A 14 -22.61 13.06 12.94
N SER A 15 -22.48 12.04 13.80
CA SER A 15 -23.12 12.01 15.12
C SER A 15 -22.51 13.00 16.13
N PHE A 16 -21.29 13.49 15.87
CA PHE A 16 -20.60 14.47 16.72
C PHE A 16 -20.76 15.91 16.22
N GLN A 17 -21.56 16.11 15.17
CA GLN A 17 -21.80 17.43 14.59
C GLN A 17 -22.78 18.23 15.47
N ASN A 18 -22.36 19.42 15.89
CA ASN A 18 -23.25 20.35 16.60
C ASN A 18 -24.27 20.98 15.64
N SER A 19 -25.35 21.55 16.17
CA SER A 19 -26.42 22.22 15.39
C SER A 19 -25.90 23.31 14.43
N ASP A 20 -24.78 23.95 14.77
CA ASP A 20 -24.13 24.99 13.95
C ASP A 20 -23.21 24.43 12.86
N LYS A 21 -23.24 23.11 12.62
CA LYS A 21 -22.34 22.37 11.72
C LYS A 21 -20.86 22.45 12.11
N THR A 22 -20.55 22.91 13.32
CA THR A 22 -19.19 22.95 13.87
C THR A 22 -18.86 21.65 14.60
N PHE A 23 -17.57 21.28 14.57
CA PHE A 23 -17.07 20.16 15.34
C PHE A 23 -16.40 20.67 16.62
N PRO A 24 -16.68 20.07 17.78
CA PRO A 24 -16.07 20.44 19.04
C PRO A 24 -14.59 20.00 19.11
N TRP A 25 -13.81 20.66 19.97
CA TRP A 25 -12.36 20.46 20.06
C TRP A 25 -11.94 19.00 20.35
N TYR A 26 -12.72 18.27 21.14
CA TYR A 26 -12.42 16.88 21.50
C TYR A 26 -12.42 15.93 20.29
N TYR A 27 -13.22 16.22 19.26
CA TYR A 27 -13.24 15.44 18.03
C TYR A 27 -11.88 15.52 17.31
N TYR A 28 -11.33 16.72 17.21
CA TYR A 28 -10.01 16.94 16.59
C TYR A 28 -8.89 16.29 17.40
N THR A 29 -8.93 16.40 18.73
CA THR A 29 -7.95 15.74 19.60
C THR A 29 -7.99 14.22 19.42
N LEU A 30 -9.19 13.62 19.38
CA LEU A 30 -9.34 12.18 19.15
C LEU A 30 -8.84 11.76 17.77
N ALA A 31 -9.17 12.52 16.72
CA ALA A 31 -8.70 12.26 15.36
C ALA A 31 -7.16 12.27 15.27
N ILE A 32 -6.51 13.25 15.91
CA ILE A 32 -5.05 13.35 15.97
C ILE A 32 -4.44 12.14 16.67
N ILE A 33 -5.01 11.70 17.79
CA ILE A 33 -4.51 10.53 18.53
C ILE A 33 -4.60 9.26 17.68
N ILE A 34 -5.75 9.01 17.05
CA ILE A 34 -5.94 7.83 16.19
C ILE A 34 -4.96 7.88 15.01
N TYR A 35 -4.80 9.05 14.39
CA TYR A 35 -3.85 9.23 13.29
C TYR A 35 -2.40 9.02 13.74
N ALA A 36 -2.02 9.51 14.92
CA ALA A 36 -0.67 9.31 15.47
C ALA A 36 -0.38 7.82 15.70
N ILE A 37 -1.32 7.08 16.29
CA ILE A 37 -1.20 5.63 16.47
C ILE A 37 -1.06 4.92 15.12
N HIS A 38 -1.88 5.30 14.14
CA HIS A 38 -1.77 4.76 12.78
C HIS A 38 -0.38 5.00 12.17
N GLN A 39 0.17 6.20 12.31
CA GLN A 39 1.50 6.53 11.82
C GLN A 39 2.58 5.68 12.49
N ILE A 40 2.51 5.47 13.80
CA ILE A 40 3.48 4.61 14.52
C ILE A 40 3.51 3.20 13.92
N PHE A 41 2.35 2.59 13.67
CA PHE A 41 2.31 1.25 13.07
C PHE A 41 2.87 1.23 11.64
N LEU A 42 2.54 2.24 10.81
CA LEU A 42 3.05 2.35 9.45
C LEU A 42 4.58 2.49 9.42
N TYR A 43 5.14 3.35 10.27
CA TYR A 43 6.59 3.54 10.35
C TYR A 43 7.31 2.30 10.84
N ASN A 44 6.78 1.61 11.85
CA ASN A 44 7.37 0.35 12.33
C ASN A 44 7.40 -0.70 11.22
N MET A 45 6.30 -0.88 10.49
CA MET A 45 6.24 -1.81 9.35
C MET A 45 7.26 -1.44 8.27
N PHE A 46 7.37 -0.15 7.93
CA PHE A 46 8.33 0.33 6.94
C PHE A 46 9.78 0.06 7.35
N VAL A 47 10.13 0.34 8.61
CA VAL A 47 11.48 0.10 9.13
C VAL A 47 11.80 -1.40 9.14
N SER A 48 10.85 -2.26 9.56
CA SER A 48 11.05 -3.72 9.52
C SER A 48 11.28 -4.24 8.10
N GLN A 49 10.55 -3.73 7.10
CA GLN A 49 10.75 -4.08 5.70
C GLN A 49 12.14 -3.66 5.20
N MET A 50 12.56 -2.43 5.52
CA MET A 50 13.88 -1.92 5.11
C MET A 50 15.03 -2.68 5.77
N ALA A 51 14.86 -3.07 7.04
CA ALA A 51 15.80 -3.95 7.73
C ALA A 51 15.90 -5.32 7.04
N PHE A 52 14.77 -5.92 6.65
CA PHE A 52 14.77 -7.17 5.91
C PHE A 52 15.47 -7.05 4.54
N PHE A 53 15.24 -5.96 3.80
CA PHE A 53 15.94 -5.72 2.53
C PHE A 53 17.45 -5.56 2.70
N ALA A 54 17.90 -4.89 3.76
CA ALA A 54 19.32 -4.79 4.07
C ALA A 54 19.92 -6.15 4.42
N LEU A 55 19.20 -6.97 5.18
CA LEU A 55 19.67 -8.30 5.60
C LEU A 55 19.76 -9.30 4.43
N VAL A 56 18.81 -9.23 3.50
CA VAL A 56 18.76 -10.14 2.34
C VAL A 56 19.74 -9.75 1.23
N SER A 57 20.20 -8.50 1.23
CA SER A 57 21.14 -7.97 0.24
C SER A 57 22.54 -8.53 0.51
N ASP A 58 23.12 -9.22 -0.48
CA ASP A 58 24.46 -9.82 -0.36
C ASP A 58 25.53 -8.75 -0.05
N PRO A 59 26.46 -8.96 0.90
CA PRO A 59 27.52 -8.00 1.22
C PRO A 59 28.37 -7.52 0.02
N LYS A 60 28.51 -8.34 -1.03
CA LYS A 60 29.34 -8.03 -2.21
C LYS A 60 28.61 -7.23 -3.29
N ILE A 61 27.28 -7.37 -3.42
CA ILE A 61 26.44 -6.67 -4.42
C ILE A 61 25.21 -6.02 -3.76
N GLY A 62 25.34 -5.66 -2.49
CA GLY A 62 24.20 -5.29 -1.64
C GLY A 62 23.58 -3.96 -2.06
N GLY A 63 24.38 -3.02 -2.58
CA GLY A 63 23.89 -1.74 -3.09
C GLY A 63 22.88 -1.90 -4.23
N THR A 64 23.13 -2.82 -5.16
CA THR A 64 22.23 -3.08 -6.29
C THR A 64 20.94 -3.77 -5.83
N TYR A 65 21.04 -4.81 -4.97
CA TYR A 65 19.86 -5.50 -4.44
C TYR A 65 18.99 -4.59 -3.58
N MET A 66 19.60 -3.79 -2.70
CA MET A 66 18.87 -2.84 -1.84
C MET A 66 18.15 -1.78 -2.67
N THR A 67 18.81 -1.23 -3.70
CA THR A 67 18.18 -0.23 -4.58
C THR A 67 17.04 -0.84 -5.38
N LEU A 68 17.23 -2.03 -5.96
CA LEU A 68 16.18 -2.73 -6.72
C LEU A 68 14.95 -3.02 -5.85
N LEU A 69 15.15 -3.53 -4.64
CA LEU A 69 14.06 -3.83 -3.70
C LEU A 69 13.33 -2.57 -3.25
N ASN A 70 14.05 -1.46 -3.06
CA ASN A 70 13.46 -0.15 -2.77
C ASN A 70 12.61 0.36 -3.94
N THR A 71 13.11 0.26 -5.18
CA THR A 71 12.35 0.62 -6.38
C THR A 71 11.10 -0.22 -6.51
N LEU A 72 11.20 -1.54 -6.34
CA LEU A 72 10.04 -2.44 -6.39
C LEU A 72 9.01 -2.12 -5.31
N SER A 73 9.46 -1.70 -4.13
CA SER A 73 8.59 -1.36 -3.01
C SER A 73 7.89 -0.01 -3.19
N ASN A 74 8.60 0.99 -3.71
CA ASN A 74 8.02 2.30 -4.01
C ASN A 74 7.02 2.19 -5.16
N LEU A 75 7.39 1.50 -6.24
CA LEU A 75 6.46 1.17 -7.33
C LEU A 75 5.25 0.42 -6.77
N GLY A 76 5.52 -0.57 -5.91
CA GLY A 76 4.59 -1.37 -5.12
C GLY A 76 3.51 -0.56 -4.39
N ARG A 77 3.88 0.60 -3.85
CA ARG A 77 2.97 1.49 -3.13
C ARG A 77 2.17 2.36 -4.09
N ASP A 78 2.82 2.91 -5.11
CA ASP A 78 2.21 3.86 -6.03
C ASP A 78 1.18 3.21 -6.96
N TRP A 79 1.45 1.99 -7.45
CA TRP A 79 0.48 1.25 -8.28
C TRP A 79 -0.79 0.97 -7.49
N ALA A 80 -0.66 0.56 -6.23
CA ALA A 80 -1.80 0.24 -5.37
C ALA A 80 -2.69 1.47 -5.17
N SER A 81 -2.11 2.64 -4.87
CA SER A 81 -2.86 3.89 -4.71
C SER A 81 -3.61 4.28 -5.99
N THR A 82 -2.97 4.11 -7.15
CA THR A 82 -3.58 4.46 -8.44
C THR A 82 -4.73 3.51 -8.79
N THR A 83 -4.55 2.20 -8.58
CA THR A 83 -5.59 1.18 -8.82
C THR A 83 -6.80 1.40 -7.93
N ILE A 84 -6.58 1.77 -6.66
CA ILE A 84 -7.64 2.02 -5.70
C ILE A 84 -8.48 3.24 -6.11
N LEU A 85 -7.85 4.35 -6.46
CA LEU A 85 -8.56 5.55 -6.95
C LEU A 85 -9.34 5.28 -8.24
N TYR A 86 -8.78 4.49 -9.14
CA TYR A 86 -9.48 4.06 -10.35
C TYR A 86 -10.73 3.23 -10.03
N LEU A 87 -10.62 2.32 -9.07
CA LEU A 87 -11.75 1.50 -8.61
C LEU A 87 -12.83 2.36 -7.94
N ALA A 88 -12.46 3.38 -7.16
CA ALA A 88 -13.40 4.32 -6.55
C ALA A 88 -14.24 5.03 -7.62
N HIS A 89 -13.63 5.45 -8.73
CA HIS A 89 -14.34 6.06 -9.85
C HIS A 89 -15.37 5.09 -10.45
N TYR A 90 -14.99 3.82 -10.64
CA TYR A 90 -15.90 2.80 -11.17
C TYR A 90 -17.03 2.44 -10.19
N LEU A 91 -16.76 2.45 -8.88
CA LEU A 91 -17.74 2.15 -7.83
C LEU A 91 -18.69 3.32 -7.54
N THR A 92 -18.38 4.53 -8.01
CA THR A 92 -19.18 5.73 -7.76
C THR A 92 -20.54 5.63 -8.46
N ASN A 93 -21.59 5.35 -7.69
CA ASN A 93 -22.96 5.26 -8.17
C ASN A 93 -23.78 6.47 -7.69
N LYS A 94 -23.98 7.43 -8.60
CA LYS A 94 -24.84 8.59 -8.39
C LYS A 94 -26.29 8.27 -8.79
N LYS A 95 -27.24 8.69 -7.98
CA LYS A 95 -28.68 8.58 -8.27
C LYS A 95 -29.30 9.96 -8.32
N CYS A 96 -30.29 10.15 -9.19
CA CYS A 96 -31.04 11.40 -9.22
C CYS A 96 -31.94 11.51 -7.98
N SER A 97 -32.02 12.71 -7.39
CA SER A 97 -32.91 13.02 -6.26
C SER A 97 -34.38 12.92 -6.66
N ILE A 98 -34.69 13.21 -7.93
CA ILE A 98 -36.04 13.19 -8.50
C ILE A 98 -36.10 12.08 -9.56
N GLY A 99 -36.65 10.93 -9.17
CA GLY A 99 -36.81 9.76 -10.04
C GLY A 99 -35.71 8.69 -9.87
N SER A 100 -35.93 7.50 -10.44
CA SER A 100 -35.06 6.32 -10.27
C SER A 100 -33.87 6.26 -11.23
N THR A 101 -33.59 7.35 -11.95
CA THR A 101 -32.55 7.40 -12.99
C THR A 101 -31.15 7.48 -12.36
N ARG A 102 -30.19 6.72 -12.88
CA ARG A 102 -28.79 6.80 -12.46
C ARG A 102 -28.11 7.98 -13.13
N CYS A 103 -27.19 8.66 -12.46
CA CYS A 103 -26.38 9.74 -13.05
C CYS A 103 -24.95 9.23 -13.32
N VAL A 104 -24.79 8.31 -14.28
CA VAL A 104 -23.46 7.79 -14.64
C VAL A 104 -22.88 8.56 -15.82
N THR A 105 -23.74 8.91 -16.78
CA THR A 105 -23.37 9.63 -17.99
C THR A 105 -23.76 11.11 -17.93
N GLU A 106 -23.07 11.95 -18.71
CA GLU A 106 -23.38 13.39 -18.82
C GLU A 106 -24.82 13.65 -19.30
N ILE A 107 -25.36 12.74 -20.13
CA ILE A 107 -26.74 12.81 -20.63
C ILE A 107 -27.73 12.59 -19.48
N GLU A 108 -27.50 11.59 -18.64
CA GLU A 108 -28.35 11.30 -17.49
C GLU A 108 -28.28 12.41 -16.44
N GLU A 109 -27.08 12.95 -16.20
CA GLU A 109 -26.88 14.08 -15.30
C GLU A 109 -27.63 15.32 -15.78
N LYS A 110 -27.50 15.68 -17.06
CA LYS A 110 -28.26 16.78 -17.68
C LYS A 110 -29.77 16.52 -17.66
N THR A 111 -30.20 15.28 -17.76
CA THR A 111 -31.62 14.92 -17.70
C THR A 111 -32.18 15.08 -16.29
N CYS A 112 -31.42 14.67 -15.26
CA CYS A 112 -31.76 14.88 -13.86
C CYS A 112 -31.83 16.38 -13.51
N GLN A 113 -30.85 17.18 -13.96
CA GLN A 113 -30.84 18.62 -13.76
C GLN A 113 -32.02 19.33 -14.44
N LYS A 114 -32.41 18.89 -15.64
CA LYS A 114 -33.60 19.40 -16.35
C LYS A 114 -34.91 19.12 -15.59
N LEU A 115 -34.95 18.03 -14.83
CA LEU A 115 -36.08 17.69 -13.95
C LEU A 115 -36.05 18.46 -12.62
N GLY A 116 -35.07 19.34 -12.42
CA GLY A 116 -34.87 20.08 -11.18
C GLY A 116 -34.24 19.25 -10.04
N GLY A 117 -33.72 18.06 -10.35
CA GLY A 117 -33.10 17.17 -9.38
C GLY A 117 -31.58 17.34 -9.30
N THR A 118 -31.01 17.01 -8.14
CA THR A 118 -29.56 16.89 -7.93
C THR A 118 -29.13 15.42 -8.00
N CYS A 119 -27.90 15.16 -8.46
CA CYS A 119 -27.35 13.81 -8.48
C CYS A 119 -26.61 13.54 -7.17
N ASP A 120 -27.26 12.80 -6.27
CA ASP A 120 -26.72 12.49 -4.95
C ASP A 120 -26.01 11.12 -4.97
N VAL A 121 -24.90 11.05 -4.25
CA VAL A 121 -24.15 9.80 -4.07
C VAL A 121 -24.88 8.95 -3.04
N SER A 122 -25.45 7.83 -3.47
CA SER A 122 -26.31 7.00 -2.60
C SER A 122 -25.54 6.21 -1.53
N VAL A 123 -24.30 5.80 -1.84
CA VAL A 123 -23.38 5.13 -0.92
C VAL A 123 -21.99 5.66 -1.22
N ASP A 124 -21.29 6.16 -0.21
CA ASP A 124 -19.92 6.64 -0.37
C ASP A 124 -19.02 5.44 -0.78
N PRO A 125 -18.37 5.51 -1.96
CA PRO A 125 -17.47 4.47 -2.45
C PRO A 125 -16.38 4.10 -1.43
N TYR A 126 -15.98 5.05 -0.58
CA TYR A 126 -14.98 4.86 0.47
C TYR A 126 -15.26 3.62 1.34
N TYR A 127 -16.51 3.42 1.80
CA TYR A 127 -16.82 2.30 2.69
C TYR A 127 -16.79 0.95 1.98
N ILE A 128 -17.22 0.92 0.71
CA ILE A 128 -17.18 -0.29 -0.13
C ILE A 128 -15.72 -0.66 -0.41
N GLU A 129 -14.90 0.34 -0.74
CA GLU A 129 -13.48 0.19 -1.03
C GLU A 129 -12.71 -0.33 0.19
N VAL A 130 -12.91 0.26 1.37
CA VAL A 130 -12.27 -0.20 2.62
C VAL A 130 -12.59 -1.68 2.90
N PHE A 131 -13.84 -2.09 2.71
CA PHE A 131 -14.23 -3.49 2.88
C PHE A 131 -13.56 -4.41 1.86
N MET A 132 -13.60 -4.04 0.58
CA MET A 132 -13.00 -4.82 -0.51
C MET A 132 -11.48 -4.96 -0.34
N CYS A 133 -10.77 -3.86 -0.11
CA CYS A 133 -9.32 -3.87 0.11
C CYS A 133 -8.93 -4.71 1.34
N THR A 134 -9.72 -4.66 2.42
CA THR A 134 -9.45 -5.47 3.60
C THR A 134 -9.68 -6.96 3.33
N ALA A 135 -10.75 -7.34 2.63
CA ALA A 135 -11.00 -8.72 2.25
C ALA A 135 -9.87 -9.28 1.37
N ILE A 136 -9.44 -8.53 0.35
CA ILE A 136 -8.33 -8.91 -0.52
C ILE A 136 -7.04 -9.08 0.28
N ALA A 137 -6.72 -8.15 1.20
CA ALA A 137 -5.54 -8.23 2.04
C ALA A 137 -5.55 -9.46 2.96
N ILE A 138 -6.70 -9.80 3.56
CA ILE A 138 -6.83 -10.99 4.41
C ILE A 138 -6.64 -12.26 3.58
N ILE A 139 -7.31 -12.36 2.42
CA ILE A 139 -7.19 -13.53 1.53
C ILE A 139 -5.73 -13.71 1.09
N TRP A 140 -5.07 -12.63 0.67
CA TRP A 140 -3.67 -12.66 0.26
C TRP A 140 -2.74 -13.07 1.41
N PHE A 141 -2.96 -12.50 2.59
CA PHE A 141 -2.17 -12.83 3.78
C PHE A 141 -2.31 -14.31 4.14
N LEU A 142 -3.53 -14.85 4.19
CA LEU A 142 -3.76 -16.26 4.48
C LEU A 142 -3.12 -17.18 3.42
N TRP A 143 -3.19 -16.80 2.14
CA TRP A 143 -2.60 -17.57 1.06
C TRP A 143 -1.06 -17.59 1.11
N LYS A 144 -0.43 -16.45 1.43
CA LYS A 144 1.03 -16.31 1.48
C LYS A 144 1.64 -16.52 2.85
N TYR A 145 0.84 -16.68 3.90
CA TYR A 145 1.31 -16.82 5.28
C TYR A 145 2.37 -17.91 5.43
N ARG A 146 2.16 -19.09 4.82
CA ARG A 146 3.14 -20.18 4.85
C ARG A 146 4.45 -19.83 4.14
N ALA A 147 4.37 -19.13 3.01
CA ALA A 147 5.55 -18.69 2.28
C ALA A 147 6.32 -17.62 3.08
N LEU A 148 5.62 -16.67 3.71
CA LEU A 148 6.23 -15.66 4.58
C LEU A 148 6.97 -16.30 5.75
N LEU A 149 6.34 -17.27 6.43
CA LEU A 149 6.99 -18.03 7.50
C LEU A 149 8.22 -18.77 6.99
N HIS A 150 8.11 -19.43 5.83
CA HIS A 150 9.25 -20.13 5.25
C HIS A 150 10.42 -19.18 5.00
N LEU A 151 10.18 -18.02 4.37
CA LEU A 151 11.20 -17.00 4.11
C LEU A 151 11.80 -16.45 5.41
N GLN A 152 11.01 -16.30 6.47
CA GLN A 152 11.48 -15.83 7.77
C GLN A 152 12.45 -16.82 8.46
N TYR A 153 12.23 -18.13 8.30
CA TYR A 153 13.10 -19.16 8.88
C TYR A 153 14.33 -19.49 8.03
N LEU A 154 14.44 -18.96 6.81
CA LEU A 154 15.60 -19.21 5.94
C LEU A 154 16.87 -18.58 6.55
N PRO A 155 17.97 -19.34 6.69
CA PRO A 155 19.24 -18.78 7.17
C PRO A 155 19.81 -17.80 6.14
N MET A 156 20.53 -16.77 6.62
CA MET A 156 21.15 -15.73 5.75
C MET A 156 22.01 -16.31 4.62
N SER A 157 22.66 -17.46 4.86
CA SER A 157 23.48 -18.15 3.87
C SER A 157 22.72 -18.65 2.65
N ALA A 158 21.39 -18.75 2.71
CA ALA A 158 20.53 -19.11 1.59
C ALA A 158 20.24 -17.93 0.66
N TRP A 159 20.38 -16.70 1.16
CA TRP A 159 20.12 -15.46 0.42
C TRP A 159 21.39 -14.89 -0.25
N GLN A 160 22.56 -15.29 0.24
CA GLN A 160 23.86 -14.84 -0.27
C GLN A 160 24.36 -15.73 -1.42
N VAL A 161 25.05 -15.12 -2.38
CA VAL A 161 25.67 -15.82 -3.50
C VAL A 161 26.86 -16.61 -2.99
N ARG A 162 26.78 -17.94 -3.09
CA ARG A 162 27.93 -18.81 -2.80
C ARG A 162 28.98 -18.65 -3.88
N ILE A 163 29.99 -17.81 -3.63
CA ILE A 163 31.17 -17.79 -4.49
C ILE A 163 31.99 -19.04 -4.22
N ASN A 164 32.14 -19.88 -5.24
CA ASN A 164 32.96 -21.05 -5.17
C ASN A 164 34.43 -20.59 -5.03
N ARG A 165 35.06 -20.80 -3.87
CA ARG A 165 36.41 -20.29 -3.55
C ARG A 165 37.46 -20.70 -4.60
N ARG A 166 37.24 -21.82 -5.29
CA ARG A 166 38.04 -22.26 -6.46
C ARG A 166 38.06 -21.26 -7.61
N ARG A 167 36.97 -20.53 -7.86
CA ARG A 167 36.86 -19.58 -8.98
C ARG A 167 37.59 -18.26 -8.69
N ILE A 168 37.70 -17.86 -7.41
CA ILE A 168 38.48 -16.69 -6.98
C ILE A 168 39.98 -16.98 -7.10
N LEU A 169 40.41 -18.17 -6.68
CA LEU A 169 41.83 -18.55 -6.80
C LEU A 169 42.28 -18.64 -8.26
N VAL A 170 41.42 -19.13 -9.15
CA VAL A 170 41.72 -19.15 -10.59
C VAL A 170 41.81 -17.73 -11.16
N SER A 171 40.90 -16.81 -10.81
CA SER A 171 41.00 -15.43 -11.27
C SER A 171 42.23 -14.71 -10.71
N GLU A 172 42.59 -14.96 -9.45
CA GLU A 172 43.80 -14.38 -8.85
C GLU A 172 45.07 -14.91 -9.54
N CYS A 173 45.10 -16.20 -9.91
CA CYS A 173 46.21 -16.77 -10.68
C CYS A 173 46.25 -16.25 -12.13
N ASP A 174 45.11 -16.09 -12.79
CA ASP A 174 45.03 -15.54 -14.15
C ASP A 174 45.52 -14.07 -14.18
N ASP A 175 45.17 -13.29 -13.15
CA ASP A 175 45.64 -11.91 -12.98
C ASP A 175 47.16 -11.86 -12.70
N GLU A 176 47.68 -12.76 -11.84
CA GLU A 176 49.12 -12.85 -11.51
C GLU A 176 49.96 -13.31 -12.73
N GLU A 177 49.47 -14.25 -13.53
CA GLU A 177 50.10 -14.72 -14.77
C GLU A 177 50.11 -13.62 -15.85
N SER A 178 49.01 -12.87 -16.00
CA SER A 178 48.95 -11.73 -16.93
C SER A 178 49.91 -10.60 -16.56
N THR A 179 50.18 -10.40 -15.27
CA THR A 179 51.11 -9.38 -14.79
C THR A 179 52.57 -9.79 -15.01
N MET A 180 52.89 -11.09 -14.93
CA MET A 180 54.24 -11.61 -15.22
C MET A 180 54.57 -11.66 -16.71
N ILE A 181 53.58 -11.88 -17.59
CA ILE A 181 53.81 -11.90 -19.05
C ILE A 181 54.09 -10.49 -19.62
N ASN A 182 53.63 -9.44 -18.94
CA ASN A 182 53.74 -8.04 -19.38
C ASN A 182 54.88 -7.24 -18.70
N ALA A 183 55.76 -7.91 -17.93
CA ALA A 183 56.94 -7.32 -17.27
C ALA A 183 58.24 -7.79 -17.92
#